data_AF-A0AAE4R2A1-F1
#
_entry.id   AF-A0AAE4R2A1-F1
#
_cell.length_a   1.000
_cell.length_b   1.000
_cell.length_c   1.000
_cell.angle_alpha   90.00
_cell.angle_beta   90.00
_cell.angle_gamma   90.00
#
_symmetry.space_group_name_H-M   'P 1'
#
loop_
_entity.id
_entity.type
_entity.pdbx_description
1 polymer ?
#
loop_
_entity_poly.entity_id
_entity_poly.type
_entity_poly.pdbx_seq_one_letter_code
_entity_poly.pdbx_strand_id
1 'polypeptide(L)'
;MTAAVPITTVCDLTVPWVPFRRALCAVLPHAAKDKEDSIPALIRVRIYARPDRVYVAASDRFTVALALVETLVPPTEDHHLDLHPEEVRKILAVFPERKDELDYTLRLVASPEQLEIRDISGMVDGERLAVNLLPAADDFPDLPRALARYTHRDPVDSSRPAWPLEFLTRFKAALKCWDESRVRLSMIGLSHGLVMVGEHFIGAITGADAAEEIDTDRAAWAICLADDLPPLDRMAGVIDITNWTTEADQADTEGDAP
;
A
#
# COMPACT_ATOMS: atom_id res chain seq x y z
N MET A 1 -35.52 -1.68 -29.22
CA MET A 1 -34.08 -1.93 -29.47
C MET A 1 -33.37 -0.60 -29.29
N THR A 2 -32.83 -0.35 -28.09
CA THR A 2 -32.16 0.91 -27.77
C THR A 2 -30.75 0.84 -28.31
N ALA A 3 -30.43 1.63 -29.34
CA ALA A 3 -29.07 1.70 -29.87
C ALA A 3 -28.14 2.20 -28.75
N ALA A 4 -27.04 1.48 -28.52
CA ALA A 4 -25.99 1.93 -27.62
C ALA A 4 -25.46 3.28 -28.13
N VAL A 5 -25.57 4.32 -27.30
CA VAL A 5 -24.91 5.60 -27.57
C VAL A 5 -23.42 5.30 -27.72
N PRO A 6 -22.77 5.68 -28.83
CA PRO A 6 -21.35 5.46 -28.99
C PRO A 6 -20.64 6.24 -27.89
N ILE A 7 -20.09 5.51 -26.93
CA ILE A 7 -19.16 6.07 -25.96
C ILE A 7 -17.94 6.52 -26.78
N THR A 8 -17.69 7.83 -26.83
CA THR A 8 -16.40 8.34 -27.32
C THR A 8 -15.34 7.78 -26.39
N THR A 9 -14.72 6.70 -26.83
CA THR A 9 -13.76 5.93 -26.04
C THR A 9 -12.49 6.75 -25.95
N VAL A 10 -12.11 7.13 -24.73
CA VAL A 10 -10.87 7.86 -24.48
C VAL A 10 -9.77 6.91 -24.02
N CYS A 11 -10.10 5.78 -23.39
CA CYS A 11 -9.13 4.79 -22.94
C CYS A 11 -9.73 3.39 -23.04
N ASP A 12 -8.93 2.43 -23.50
CA ASP A 12 -9.31 1.01 -23.62
C ASP A 12 -8.11 0.16 -23.21
N LEU A 13 -8.28 -0.66 -22.18
CA LEU A 13 -7.25 -1.57 -21.71
C LEU A 13 -7.86 -2.88 -21.20
N THR A 14 -7.03 -3.92 -21.11
CA THR A 14 -7.40 -5.23 -20.58
C THR A 14 -6.45 -5.63 -19.48
N VAL A 15 -6.98 -6.09 -18.35
CA VAL A 15 -6.22 -6.49 -17.15
C VAL A 15 -6.71 -7.83 -16.61
N PRO A 16 -5.82 -8.65 -16.01
CA PRO A 16 -6.25 -9.78 -15.20
C PRO A 16 -6.91 -9.27 -13.91
N TRP A 17 -8.05 -9.84 -13.52
CA TRP A 17 -8.84 -9.37 -12.38
C TRP A 17 -8.07 -9.48 -11.06
N VAL A 18 -7.43 -10.61 -10.81
CA VAL A 18 -6.77 -10.87 -9.52
C VAL A 18 -5.74 -9.79 -9.15
N PRO A 19 -4.71 -9.48 -9.98
CA PRO A 19 -3.77 -8.40 -9.67
C PRO A 19 -4.44 -7.02 -9.64
N PHE A 20 -5.41 -6.75 -10.53
CA PHE A 20 -6.13 -5.47 -10.52
C PHE A 20 -6.94 -5.26 -9.23
N ARG A 21 -7.64 -6.30 -8.77
CA ARG A 21 -8.37 -6.34 -7.50
C ARG A 21 -7.43 -6.10 -6.33
N ARG A 22 -6.31 -6.81 -6.28
CA ARG A 22 -5.29 -6.67 -5.24
C ARG A 22 -4.77 -5.24 -5.18
N ALA A 23 -4.51 -4.61 -6.32
CA ALA A 23 -4.13 -3.21 -6.41
C ALA A 23 -5.21 -2.27 -5.84
N LEU A 24 -6.47 -2.41 -6.25
CA LEU A 24 -7.60 -1.62 -5.74
C LEU A 24 -7.74 -1.78 -4.21
N CYS A 25 -7.73 -3.01 -3.70
CA CYS A 25 -7.82 -3.29 -2.27
C CYS A 25 -6.64 -2.74 -1.47
N ALA A 26 -5.43 -2.80 -2.02
CA ALA A 26 -4.21 -2.33 -1.35
C ALA A 26 -4.19 -0.81 -1.20
N VAL A 27 -4.65 -0.05 -2.21
CA VAL A 27 -4.59 1.42 -2.18
C VAL A 27 -5.81 2.08 -1.54
N LEU A 28 -6.98 1.44 -1.56
CA LEU A 28 -8.23 2.02 -1.06
C LEU A 28 -8.15 2.58 0.39
N PRO A 29 -7.45 1.94 1.35
CA PRO A 29 -7.29 2.48 2.71
C PRO A 29 -6.54 3.82 2.77
N HIS A 30 -5.84 4.20 1.70
CA HIS A 30 -5.03 5.41 1.60
C HIS A 30 -5.76 6.55 0.90
N ALA A 31 -6.98 6.35 0.39
CA ALA A 31 -7.78 7.44 -0.16
C ALA A 31 -8.36 8.32 0.95
N ALA A 32 -8.42 9.63 0.74
CA ALA A 32 -9.13 10.52 1.65
C ALA A 32 -10.62 10.15 1.72
N LYS A 33 -11.22 10.38 2.88
CA LYS A 33 -12.65 10.12 3.13
C LYS A 33 -13.44 11.39 2.87
N ASP A 34 -14.73 11.26 2.59
CA ASP A 34 -15.62 12.42 2.52
C ASP A 34 -15.94 12.91 3.94
N LYS A 35 -15.09 13.81 4.45
CA LYS A 35 -15.21 14.48 5.74
C LYS A 35 -14.88 15.96 5.56
N GLU A 36 -15.43 16.81 6.42
CA GLU A 36 -15.30 18.27 6.35
C GLU A 36 -13.84 18.77 6.19
N ASP A 37 -12.88 18.15 6.90
CA ASP A 37 -11.47 18.54 6.85
C ASP A 37 -10.66 17.91 5.68
N SER A 38 -11.32 17.18 4.79
CA SER A 38 -10.62 16.44 3.73
C SER A 38 -10.35 17.33 2.52
N ILE A 39 -9.17 17.18 1.93
CA ILE A 39 -8.82 17.88 0.69
C ILE A 39 -9.61 17.22 -0.46
N PRO A 40 -10.55 17.93 -1.14
CA PRO A 40 -11.43 17.30 -2.14
C PRO A 40 -10.66 16.64 -3.29
N ALA A 41 -9.52 17.20 -3.66
CA ALA A 41 -8.61 16.62 -4.64
C ALA A 41 -8.21 15.17 -4.28
N LEU A 42 -8.05 14.85 -3.00
CA LEU A 42 -7.57 13.56 -2.52
C LEU A 42 -8.67 12.51 -2.30
N ILE A 43 -9.95 12.88 -2.42
CA ILE A 43 -11.09 11.96 -2.27
C ILE A 43 -11.28 11.16 -3.58
N ARG A 44 -10.22 10.45 -3.98
CA ARG A 44 -10.20 9.66 -5.21
C ARG A 44 -9.17 8.53 -5.14
N VAL A 45 -9.42 7.52 -5.97
CA VAL A 45 -8.44 6.52 -6.37
C VAL A 45 -8.16 6.76 -7.85
N ARG A 46 -6.91 7.06 -8.19
CA ARG A 46 -6.48 7.35 -9.57
C ARG A 46 -5.88 6.12 -10.20
N ILE A 47 -6.36 5.74 -11.38
CA ILE A 47 -5.71 4.80 -12.26
C ILE A 47 -4.86 5.61 -13.25
N TYR A 48 -3.54 5.43 -13.18
CA TYR A 48 -2.61 5.93 -14.20
C TYR A 48 -2.52 4.88 -15.29
N ALA A 49 -3.33 5.02 -16.34
CA ALA A 49 -3.33 4.11 -17.47
C ALA A 49 -2.33 4.63 -18.52
N ARG A 50 -1.12 4.06 -18.55
CA ARG A 50 -0.07 4.44 -19.50
C ARG A 50 0.28 3.26 -20.41
N PRO A 51 0.78 3.49 -21.64
CA PRO A 51 1.13 2.42 -22.56
C PRO A 51 2.22 1.48 -22.02
N ASP A 52 3.11 1.99 -21.16
CA ASP A 52 4.23 1.23 -20.60
C ASP A 52 3.91 0.55 -19.27
N ARG A 53 2.96 1.11 -18.49
CA ARG A 53 2.61 0.60 -17.17
C ARG A 53 1.27 1.14 -16.69
N VAL A 54 0.55 0.34 -15.91
CA VAL A 54 -0.68 0.78 -15.25
C VAL A 54 -0.46 0.78 -13.75
N TYR A 55 -0.88 1.88 -13.11
CA TYR A 55 -0.87 1.98 -11.66
C TYR A 55 -2.26 2.31 -11.12
N VAL A 56 -2.54 1.82 -9.92
CA VAL A 56 -3.62 2.35 -9.07
C VAL A 56 -2.98 3.10 -7.92
N ALA A 57 -3.48 4.28 -7.59
CA ALA A 57 -2.91 5.10 -6.53
C ALA A 57 -3.96 5.81 -5.70
N ALA A 58 -3.61 6.10 -4.45
CA ALA A 58 -4.40 6.92 -3.55
C ALA A 58 -3.50 7.63 -2.54
N SER A 59 -3.99 8.75 -2.01
CA SER A 59 -3.31 9.49 -0.93
C SER A 59 -4.34 10.23 -0.08
N ASP A 60 -4.03 10.39 1.20
CA ASP A 60 -4.80 11.17 2.16
C ASP A 60 -3.92 12.18 2.91
N ARG A 61 -2.82 12.62 2.27
CA ARG A 61 -1.76 13.50 2.81
C ARG A 61 -0.86 12.84 3.86
N PHE A 62 -1.35 11.89 4.65
CA PHE A 62 -0.56 11.16 5.65
C PHE A 62 0.09 9.92 5.07
N THR A 63 -0.62 9.25 4.16
CA THR A 63 -0.11 8.09 3.47
C THR A 63 -0.27 8.24 1.96
N VAL A 64 0.68 7.69 1.22
CA VAL A 64 0.64 7.56 -0.24
C VAL A 64 0.75 6.08 -0.56
N ALA A 65 -0.05 5.60 -1.51
CA ALA A 65 0.01 4.24 -2.00
C ALA A 65 -0.04 4.20 -3.53
N LEU A 66 0.78 3.32 -4.10
CA LEU A 66 0.86 3.03 -5.52
C LEU A 66 1.03 1.53 -5.71
N ALA A 67 0.11 0.93 -6.46
CA ALA A 67 0.15 -0.48 -6.81
C ALA A 67 0.32 -0.63 -8.33
N LEU A 68 1.25 -1.47 -8.75
CA LEU A 68 1.45 -1.84 -10.14
C LEU A 68 0.38 -2.85 -10.58
N VAL A 69 -0.15 -2.66 -11.79
CA VAL A 69 -1.11 -3.57 -12.41
C VAL A 69 -0.53 -4.05 -13.73
N GLU A 70 -0.43 -5.36 -13.87
CA GLU A 70 -0.06 -6.00 -15.13
C GLU A 70 -1.24 -5.90 -16.11
N THR A 71 -0.93 -5.50 -17.34
CA THR A 71 -1.90 -5.40 -18.43
C THR A 71 -1.72 -6.54 -19.41
N LEU A 72 -2.83 -7.04 -19.94
CA LEU A 72 -2.82 -7.94 -21.10
C LEU A 72 -2.85 -7.12 -22.40
N VAL A 73 -3.63 -6.03 -22.39
CA VAL A 73 -3.68 -5.06 -23.47
C VAL A 73 -3.52 -3.68 -22.82
N PRO A 74 -2.39 -2.99 -23.00
CA PRO A 74 -2.21 -1.64 -22.46
C PRO A 74 -3.03 -0.61 -23.25
N PRO A 75 -3.29 0.58 -22.67
CA PRO A 75 -3.87 1.69 -23.43
C PRO A 75 -2.89 2.20 -24.49
N THR A 76 -3.42 2.93 -25.47
CA THR A 76 -2.62 3.53 -26.56
C THR A 76 -1.97 4.86 -26.18
N GLU A 77 -2.56 5.57 -25.23
CA GLU A 77 -2.11 6.89 -24.76
C GLU A 77 -2.16 6.96 -23.22
N ASP A 78 -1.61 8.05 -22.67
CA ASP A 78 -1.62 8.32 -21.24
C ASP A 78 -2.99 8.85 -20.80
N HIS A 79 -3.60 8.17 -19.84
CA HIS A 79 -4.87 8.58 -19.24
C HIS A 79 -4.83 8.53 -17.71
N HIS A 80 -5.56 9.45 -17.09
CA HIS A 80 -5.86 9.43 -15.66
C HIS A 80 -7.35 9.16 -15.49
N LEU A 81 -7.69 8.02 -14.88
CA LEU A 81 -9.07 7.67 -14.58
C LEU A 81 -9.26 7.83 -13.07
N ASP A 82 -10.03 8.84 -12.69
CA ASP A 82 -10.29 9.14 -11.29
C ASP A 82 -11.62 8.53 -10.85
N LEU A 83 -11.58 7.68 -9.83
CA LEU A 83 -12.75 7.05 -9.25
C LEU A 83 -12.99 7.59 -7.85
N HIS A 84 -14.25 7.84 -7.51
CA HIS A 84 -14.61 8.02 -6.10
C HIS A 84 -14.34 6.70 -5.34
N PRO A 85 -13.88 6.74 -4.06
CA PRO A 85 -13.63 5.51 -3.30
C PRO A 85 -14.84 4.57 -3.20
N GLU A 86 -16.06 5.10 -3.29
CA GLU A 86 -17.28 4.27 -3.33
C GLU A 86 -17.46 3.51 -4.64
N GLU A 87 -17.08 4.09 -5.77
CA GLU A 87 -17.10 3.39 -7.06
C GLU A 87 -16.09 2.24 -7.04
N VAL A 88 -14.93 2.42 -6.41
CA VAL A 88 -13.97 1.32 -6.19
C VAL A 88 -14.59 0.19 -5.36
N ARG A 89 -15.31 0.51 -4.28
CA ARG A 89 -16.02 -0.50 -3.47
C ARG A 89 -17.09 -1.22 -4.28
N LYS A 90 -17.80 -0.51 -5.15
CA LYS A 90 -18.80 -1.08 -6.06
C LYS A 90 -18.16 -2.07 -7.04
N ILE A 91 -17.02 -1.72 -7.63
CA ILE A 91 -16.24 -2.60 -8.51
C ILE A 91 -15.86 -3.88 -7.76
N LEU A 92 -15.27 -3.75 -6.56
CA LEU A 92 -14.85 -4.88 -5.72
C LEU A 92 -16.02 -5.77 -5.27
N ALA A 93 -17.23 -5.22 -5.17
CA ALA A 93 -18.43 -5.95 -4.79
C ALA A 93 -19.07 -6.71 -5.96
N VAL A 94 -19.09 -6.08 -7.15
CA VAL A 94 -19.66 -6.69 -8.37
C VAL A 94 -18.77 -7.80 -8.90
N PHE A 95 -17.45 -7.63 -8.81
CA PHE A 95 -16.49 -8.63 -9.27
C PHE A 95 -15.84 -9.30 -8.05
N PRO A 96 -16.44 -10.33 -7.44
CA PRO A 96 -15.82 -11.00 -6.31
C PRO A 96 -14.55 -11.75 -6.72
N GLU A 97 -13.71 -12.09 -5.74
CA GLU A 97 -12.59 -13.01 -5.98
C GLU A 97 -13.13 -14.43 -6.16
N ARG A 98 -12.81 -15.05 -7.30
CA ARG A 98 -13.24 -16.41 -7.65
C ARG A 98 -12.03 -17.33 -7.50
N LYS A 99 -12.08 -18.28 -6.55
CA LYS A 99 -10.94 -19.15 -6.21
C LYS A 99 -10.48 -20.08 -7.34
N ASP A 100 -11.37 -20.36 -8.28
CA ASP A 100 -11.16 -21.41 -9.29
C ASP A 100 -10.98 -20.86 -10.73
N GLU A 101 -10.97 -19.53 -10.92
CA GLU A 101 -10.87 -18.89 -12.23
C GLU A 101 -9.57 -18.07 -12.35
N LEU A 102 -8.48 -18.75 -12.71
CA LEU A 102 -7.16 -18.13 -12.89
C LEU A 102 -7.11 -17.16 -14.09
N ASP A 103 -8.01 -17.33 -15.07
CA ASP A 103 -8.01 -16.54 -16.32
C ASP A 103 -9.04 -15.41 -16.32
N TYR A 104 -9.56 -15.04 -15.15
CA TYR A 104 -10.60 -14.02 -15.05
C TYR A 104 -10.07 -12.64 -15.48
N THR A 105 -10.55 -12.16 -16.62
CA THR A 105 -9.99 -11.03 -17.38
C THR A 105 -11.05 -9.96 -17.60
N LEU A 106 -10.68 -8.71 -17.30
CA LEU A 106 -11.57 -7.57 -17.46
C LEU A 106 -11.07 -6.63 -18.56
N ARG A 107 -12.01 -6.18 -19.39
CA ARG A 107 -11.82 -5.04 -20.30
C ARG A 107 -12.37 -3.78 -19.66
N LEU A 108 -11.56 -2.74 -19.66
CA LEU A 108 -11.87 -1.43 -19.11
C LEU A 108 -11.96 -0.43 -20.27
N VAL A 109 -13.15 0.13 -20.49
CA VAL A 109 -13.42 1.10 -21.54
C VAL A 109 -13.90 2.39 -20.89
N ALA A 110 -13.09 3.43 -20.96
CA ALA A 110 -13.41 4.72 -20.37
C ALA A 110 -13.90 5.72 -21.43
N SER A 111 -14.91 6.48 -21.03
CA SER A 111 -15.37 7.74 -21.61
C SER A 111 -14.87 8.90 -20.73
N PRO A 112 -15.14 10.17 -21.11
CA PRO A 112 -14.82 11.30 -20.24
C PRO A 112 -15.50 11.26 -18.85
N GLU A 113 -16.64 10.58 -18.72
CA GLU A 113 -17.47 10.61 -17.49
C GLU A 113 -17.71 9.23 -16.87
N GLN A 114 -17.43 8.15 -17.60
CA GLN A 114 -17.75 6.80 -17.16
C GLN A 114 -16.65 5.82 -17.49
N LEU A 115 -16.44 4.87 -16.59
CA LEU A 115 -15.63 3.68 -16.83
C LEU A 115 -16.56 2.47 -16.90
N GLU A 116 -16.58 1.82 -18.05
CA GLU A 116 -17.16 0.49 -18.20
C GLU A 116 -16.14 -0.59 -17.96
N ILE A 117 -16.54 -1.57 -17.15
CA ILE A 117 -15.76 -2.74 -16.79
C ILE A 117 -16.57 -3.96 -17.22
N ARG A 118 -15.98 -4.80 -18.05
CA ARG A 118 -16.63 -5.98 -18.60
C ARG A 118 -15.77 -7.19 -18.38
N ASP A 119 -16.35 -8.24 -17.84
CA ASP A 119 -15.78 -9.57 -17.88
C ASP A 119 -15.78 -10.09 -19.32
N ILE A 120 -14.59 -10.32 -19.85
CA ILE A 120 -14.36 -10.88 -21.18
C ILE A 120 -13.74 -12.28 -21.10
N SER A 121 -13.90 -12.95 -19.96
CA SER A 121 -13.43 -14.31 -19.74
C SER A 121 -14.31 -15.31 -20.47
N GLY A 122 -13.70 -16.33 -21.06
CA GLY A 122 -14.44 -17.40 -21.74
C GLY A 122 -15.06 -16.99 -23.09
N MET A 123 -16.07 -17.73 -23.53
CA MET A 123 -16.67 -17.59 -24.87
C MET A 123 -17.87 -16.63 -24.92
N VAL A 124 -18.40 -16.19 -23.78
CA VAL A 124 -19.56 -15.30 -23.69
C VAL A 124 -19.24 -14.20 -22.68
N ASP A 125 -19.54 -12.94 -23.05
CA ASP A 125 -19.38 -11.78 -22.15
C ASP A 125 -20.08 -12.04 -20.81
N GLY A 126 -19.33 -11.84 -19.72
CA GLY A 126 -19.82 -12.06 -18.36
C GLY A 126 -20.42 -10.81 -17.73
N GLU A 127 -20.11 -10.59 -16.46
CA GLU A 127 -20.59 -9.45 -15.68
C GLU A 127 -20.13 -8.10 -16.29
N ARG A 128 -21.01 -7.10 -16.22
CA ARG A 128 -20.73 -5.74 -16.69
C ARG A 128 -21.11 -4.71 -15.63
N LEU A 129 -20.24 -3.73 -15.43
CA LEU A 129 -20.43 -2.62 -14.53
C LEU A 129 -20.04 -1.31 -15.20
N ALA A 130 -20.90 -0.31 -15.10
CA ALA A 130 -20.54 1.09 -15.36
C ALA A 130 -20.41 1.84 -14.02
N VAL A 131 -19.32 2.57 -13.87
CA VAL A 131 -19.07 3.48 -12.75
C VAL A 131 -18.80 4.88 -13.27
N ASN A 132 -19.11 5.88 -12.45
CA ASN A 132 -18.84 7.27 -12.80
C ASN A 132 -17.36 7.60 -12.54
N LEU A 133 -16.74 8.28 -13.49
CA LEU A 133 -15.45 8.91 -13.30
C LEU A 133 -15.67 10.29 -12.66
N LEU A 134 -14.79 10.63 -11.74
CA LEU A 134 -14.68 12.00 -11.27
C LEU A 134 -14.09 12.88 -12.38
N PRO A 135 -14.44 14.17 -12.43
CA PRO A 135 -13.76 15.11 -13.29
C PRO A 135 -12.25 15.07 -13.07
N ALA A 136 -11.50 15.23 -14.16
CA ALA A 136 -10.05 15.36 -14.10
C ALA A 136 -9.69 16.45 -13.09
N ALA A 137 -8.86 16.09 -12.10
CA ALA A 137 -8.34 17.03 -11.12
C ALA A 137 -6.88 17.32 -11.42
N ASP A 138 -6.62 18.59 -11.76
CA ASP A 138 -5.27 19.11 -11.99
C ASP A 138 -4.47 19.25 -10.68
N ASP A 139 -5.15 19.30 -9.54
CA ASP A 139 -4.56 19.45 -8.20
C ASP A 139 -4.30 18.13 -7.47
N PHE A 140 -4.72 16.98 -8.04
CA PHE A 140 -4.29 15.69 -7.51
C PHE A 140 -2.80 15.46 -7.80
N PRO A 141 -1.99 15.11 -6.78
CA PRO A 141 -0.55 14.98 -6.95
C PRO A 141 -0.15 13.86 -7.92
N ASP A 142 0.96 14.06 -8.64
CA ASP A 142 1.61 13.01 -9.43
C ASP A 142 2.33 12.03 -8.50
N LEU A 143 1.58 11.05 -7.97
CA LEU A 143 2.07 10.06 -7.01
C LEU A 143 3.19 9.17 -7.58
N PRO A 144 3.13 8.65 -8.82
CA PRO A 144 4.26 7.93 -9.42
C PRO A 144 5.55 8.75 -9.41
N ARG A 145 5.48 10.02 -9.82
CA ARG A 145 6.66 10.89 -9.82
C ARG A 145 7.15 11.21 -8.41
N ALA A 146 6.24 11.42 -7.46
CA ALA A 146 6.58 11.67 -6.06
C ALA A 146 7.32 10.47 -5.45
N LEU A 147 6.80 9.25 -5.63
CA LEU A 147 7.42 8.03 -5.11
C LEU A 147 8.73 7.68 -5.82
N ALA A 148 8.84 7.90 -7.13
CA ALA A 148 10.09 7.71 -7.86
C ALA A 148 11.23 8.58 -7.30
N ARG A 149 10.93 9.81 -6.85
CA ARG A 149 11.93 10.65 -6.18
C ARG A 149 12.40 10.05 -4.85
N TYR A 150 11.54 9.32 -4.15
CA TYR A 150 11.90 8.68 -2.89
C TYR A 150 12.71 7.41 -3.08
N THR A 151 12.43 6.62 -4.12
CA THR A 151 13.19 5.41 -4.44
C THR A 151 14.63 5.68 -4.88
N HIS A 152 14.91 6.90 -5.36
CA HIS A 152 16.25 7.33 -5.76
C HIS A 152 17.04 8.06 -4.65
N ARG A 153 16.49 8.14 -3.43
CA ARG A 153 17.19 8.72 -2.29
C ARG A 153 17.89 7.61 -1.50
N ASP A 154 19.11 7.91 -1.06
CA ASP A 154 19.77 7.07 -0.08
C ASP A 154 18.96 7.09 1.23
N PRO A 155 18.75 5.93 1.87
CA PRO A 155 18.14 5.88 3.19
C PRO A 155 18.91 6.74 4.18
N VAL A 156 18.18 7.46 5.03
CA VAL A 156 18.79 8.28 6.07
C VAL A 156 18.98 7.43 7.32
N ASP A 157 20.23 7.22 7.70
CA ASP A 157 20.57 6.80 9.06
C ASP A 157 20.31 7.98 9.99
N SER A 158 19.56 7.79 11.08
CA SER A 158 19.33 8.78 12.16
C SER A 158 18.06 9.64 12.16
N SER A 159 16.96 9.21 11.56
CA SER A 159 15.64 9.75 11.93
C SER A 159 14.95 8.83 12.95
N ARG A 160 14.45 9.37 14.06
CA ARG A 160 13.53 8.68 14.99
C ARG A 160 12.10 9.13 14.70
N PRO A 161 11.52 8.80 13.55
CA PRO A 161 10.16 9.19 13.27
C PRO A 161 9.21 8.47 14.23
N ALA A 162 8.18 9.17 14.67
CA ALA A 162 6.97 8.53 15.15
C ALA A 162 5.90 8.64 14.08
N TRP A 163 5.21 7.53 13.85
CA TRP A 163 4.02 7.50 13.01
C TRP A 163 2.83 7.04 13.83
N PRO A 164 1.67 7.70 13.70
CA PRO A 164 0.44 7.16 14.21
C PRO A 164 0.22 5.72 13.71
N LEU A 165 -0.03 4.80 14.65
CA LEU A 165 -0.23 3.39 14.33
C LEU A 165 -1.37 3.18 13.32
N GLU A 166 -2.39 4.04 13.35
CA GLU A 166 -3.49 4.03 12.38
C GLU A 166 -3.03 4.22 10.93
N PHE A 167 -1.95 4.96 10.67
CA PHE A 167 -1.40 5.16 9.33
C PHE A 167 -0.52 3.98 8.92
N LEU A 168 0.31 3.48 9.84
CA LEU A 168 1.15 2.29 9.61
C LEU A 168 0.31 1.04 9.30
N THR A 169 -0.81 0.86 10.01
CA THR A 169 -1.64 -0.35 9.87
C THR A 169 -2.38 -0.43 8.54
N ARG A 170 -2.52 0.66 7.78
CA ARG A 170 -3.15 0.65 6.46
C ARG A 170 -2.39 -0.20 5.45
N PHE A 171 -1.06 -0.23 5.54
CA PHE A 171 -0.20 -1.05 4.70
C PHE A 171 -0.40 -2.57 4.90
N LYS A 172 -1.08 -2.99 5.97
CA LYS A 172 -1.51 -4.39 6.14
C LYS A 172 -2.44 -4.86 5.03
N ALA A 173 -3.19 -3.96 4.39
CA ALA A 173 -4.02 -4.30 3.25
C ALA A 173 -3.16 -4.81 2.09
N ALA A 174 -2.04 -4.14 1.78
CA ALA A 174 -1.12 -4.58 0.74
C ALA A 174 -0.52 -5.95 1.05
N LEU A 175 -0.05 -6.19 2.29
CA LEU A 175 0.46 -7.51 2.71
C LEU A 175 -0.55 -8.62 2.43
N LYS A 176 -1.80 -8.43 2.86
CA LYS A 176 -2.87 -9.41 2.66
C LYS A 176 -3.22 -9.63 1.19
N CYS A 177 -3.25 -8.58 0.39
CA CYS A 177 -3.61 -8.69 -1.02
C CYS A 177 -2.55 -9.44 -1.82
N TRP A 178 -1.28 -9.24 -1.50
CA TRP A 178 -0.16 -9.84 -2.24
C TRP A 178 0.41 -11.11 -1.61
N ASP A 179 -0.23 -11.63 -0.55
CA ASP A 179 0.25 -12.80 0.23
C ASP A 179 1.70 -12.65 0.72
N GLU A 180 2.04 -11.42 1.11
CA GLU A 180 3.36 -11.07 1.59
C GLU A 180 3.41 -11.12 3.11
N SER A 181 4.54 -11.59 3.64
CA SER A 181 4.77 -11.69 5.10
C SER A 181 5.63 -10.55 5.66
N ARG A 182 6.21 -9.72 4.78
CA ARG A 182 7.21 -8.71 5.16
C ARG A 182 6.92 -7.37 4.50
N VAL A 183 7.10 -6.31 5.28
CA VAL A 183 7.22 -4.92 4.80
C VAL A 183 8.68 -4.53 4.86
N ARG A 184 9.18 -3.88 3.81
CA ARG A 184 10.44 -3.12 3.88
C ARG A 184 10.09 -1.68 4.17
N LEU A 185 10.61 -1.15 5.27
CA LEU A 185 10.44 0.24 5.67
C LEU A 185 11.81 0.91 5.68
N SER A 186 11.97 1.99 4.92
CA SER A 186 13.20 2.76 4.84
C SER A 186 12.93 4.23 5.10
N MET A 187 13.83 4.90 5.80
CA MET A 187 13.70 6.33 6.08
C MET A 187 14.16 7.15 4.89
N ILE A 188 13.28 8.04 4.43
CA ILE A 188 13.49 8.93 3.29
C ILE A 188 13.40 10.39 3.73
N GLY A 189 14.19 10.75 4.74
CA GLY A 189 14.21 12.04 5.41
C GLY A 189 13.90 11.93 6.90
N LEU A 190 13.70 13.07 7.57
CA LEU A 190 13.57 13.12 9.02
C LEU A 190 12.24 12.56 9.56
N SER A 191 11.18 12.65 8.76
CA SER A 191 9.82 12.29 9.17
C SER A 191 9.08 11.41 8.16
N HIS A 192 9.73 10.99 7.07
CA HIS A 192 9.05 10.25 6.00
C HIS A 192 9.62 8.83 5.89
N GLY A 193 8.73 7.84 5.82
CA GLY A 193 9.08 6.46 5.57
C GLY A 193 8.63 6.03 4.18
N LEU A 194 9.47 5.25 3.49
CA LEU A 194 9.13 4.53 2.28
C LEU A 194 8.76 3.10 2.65
N VAL A 195 7.59 2.65 2.21
CA VAL A 195 7.07 1.31 2.47
C VAL A 195 7.05 0.53 1.16
N MET A 196 7.66 -0.64 1.13
CA MET A 196 7.60 -1.56 -0.01
C MET A 196 7.05 -2.92 0.44
N VAL A 197 6.13 -3.46 -0.35
CA VAL A 197 5.52 -4.78 -0.15
C VAL A 197 5.66 -5.56 -1.46
N GLY A 198 6.48 -6.61 -1.43
CA GLY A 198 6.84 -7.38 -2.61
C GLY A 198 7.40 -6.49 -3.73
N GLU A 199 7.02 -6.81 -4.96
CA GLU A 199 7.40 -6.07 -6.17
C GLU A 199 6.25 -5.22 -6.74
N HIS A 200 5.04 -5.35 -6.19
CA HIS A 200 3.82 -4.79 -6.78
C HIS A 200 3.27 -3.58 -6.02
N PHE A 201 3.78 -3.27 -4.83
CA PHE A 201 3.26 -2.17 -4.02
C PHE A 201 4.39 -1.34 -3.40
N ILE A 202 4.25 -0.03 -3.55
CA ILE A 202 5.09 0.97 -2.91
C ILE A 202 4.21 2.08 -2.33
N GLY A 203 4.61 2.58 -1.17
CA GLY A 203 3.94 3.68 -0.51
C GLY A 203 4.88 4.54 0.28
N ALA A 204 4.36 5.65 0.77
CA ALA A 204 5.07 6.53 1.69
C ALA A 204 4.17 6.87 2.88
N ILE A 205 4.79 7.10 4.02
CA ILE A 205 4.11 7.52 5.25
C ILE A 205 4.80 8.76 5.81
N THR A 206 3.99 9.76 6.14
CA THR A 206 4.43 10.98 6.79
C THR A 206 4.24 10.84 8.30
N GLY A 207 5.32 11.09 9.03
CA GLY A 207 5.38 11.06 10.48
C GLY A 207 5.05 12.41 11.08
N ALA A 208 4.75 12.38 12.38
CA ALA A 208 4.65 13.58 13.17
C ALA A 208 6.06 14.01 13.61
N ASP A 209 6.26 15.31 13.74
CA ASP A 209 7.41 15.81 14.48
C ASP A 209 7.11 15.65 15.97
N ALA A 210 7.64 14.57 16.56
CA ALA A 210 7.44 14.20 17.96
C ALA A 210 8.78 13.87 18.65
N ALA A 211 9.89 14.43 18.13
CA ALA A 211 11.24 14.06 18.57
C ALA A 211 11.45 14.25 20.08
N GLU A 212 10.95 15.35 20.65
CA GLU A 212 11.09 15.69 22.08
C GLU A 212 10.30 14.74 22.99
N GLU A 213 9.08 14.37 22.60
CA GLU A 213 8.25 13.42 23.34
C GLU A 213 8.88 12.02 23.34
N ILE A 214 9.33 11.56 22.17
CA ILE A 214 10.03 10.27 22.01
C ILE A 214 11.31 10.22 22.87
N ASP A 215 12.07 11.31 22.90
CA ASP A 215 13.31 11.37 23.68
C ASP A 215 13.03 11.38 25.18
N THR A 216 11.95 12.02 25.61
CA THR A 216 11.48 12.03 27.00
C THR A 216 11.04 10.62 27.44
N ASP A 217 10.17 9.98 26.67
CA ASP A 217 9.69 8.62 26.94
C ASP A 217 10.85 7.62 27.00
N ARG A 218 11.78 7.71 26.05
CA ARG A 218 12.95 6.85 26.01
C ARG A 218 13.88 7.07 27.21
N ALA A 219 14.09 8.31 27.62
CA ALA A 219 14.89 8.62 28.81
C ALA A 219 14.22 8.05 30.07
N ALA A 220 12.89 8.16 30.18
CA ALA A 220 12.14 7.56 31.28
C ALA A 220 12.29 6.04 31.31
N TRP A 221 12.11 5.36 30.17
CA TRP A 221 12.32 3.91 30.06
C TRP A 221 13.76 3.48 30.35
N ALA A 222 14.75 4.25 29.89
CA ALA A 222 16.15 3.96 30.15
C ALA A 222 16.49 4.02 31.65
N ILE A 223 15.85 4.93 32.40
CA ILE A 223 15.97 4.97 33.86
C ILE A 223 15.31 3.75 34.49
N CYS A 224 14.10 3.38 34.06
CA CYS A 224 13.38 2.22 34.60
C CYS A 224 14.14 0.90 34.40
N LEU A 225 14.81 0.75 33.25
CA LEU A 225 15.54 -0.47 32.87
C LEU A 225 17.03 -0.42 33.24
N ALA A 226 17.51 0.65 33.87
CA ALA A 226 18.93 0.85 34.14
C ALA A 226 19.53 -0.26 35.04
N ASP A 227 18.75 -0.74 36.01
CA ASP A 227 19.17 -1.76 36.97
C ASP A 227 19.05 -3.20 36.41
N ASP A 228 18.30 -3.37 35.31
CA ASP A 228 18.11 -4.65 34.62
C ASP A 228 19.17 -4.87 33.51
N LEU A 229 20.05 -3.89 33.28
CA LEU A 229 21.17 -4.03 32.35
C LEU A 229 22.21 -5.01 32.93
N PRO A 230 22.50 -6.14 32.26
CA PRO A 230 23.46 -7.10 32.79
C PRO A 230 24.87 -6.45 32.87
N PRO A 231 25.69 -6.83 33.87
CA PRO A 231 26.97 -6.17 34.16
C PRO A 231 28.03 -6.16 33.03
N LEU A 232 27.81 -6.89 31.92
CA LEU A 232 28.76 -7.08 30.82
C LEU A 232 28.33 -6.50 29.46
N ASP A 233 27.31 -5.63 29.39
CA ASP A 233 26.90 -4.99 28.12
C ASP A 233 27.65 -3.68 27.78
N ARG A 234 28.77 -3.40 28.47
CA ARG A 234 29.60 -2.22 28.13
C ARG A 234 30.56 -2.45 26.96
N MET A 235 30.64 -3.67 26.38
CA MET A 235 31.50 -3.96 25.23
C MET A 235 30.84 -4.98 24.29
N ALA A 236 30.73 -4.62 23.01
CA ALA A 236 30.14 -5.36 21.87
C ALA A 236 28.61 -5.22 21.73
N GLY A 237 28.22 -4.57 20.62
CA GLY A 237 26.84 -4.16 20.34
C GLY A 237 25.89 -5.31 20.03
N VAL A 238 24.61 -5.01 20.25
CA VAL A 238 23.42 -5.82 19.91
C VAL A 238 23.43 -7.20 20.57
N ILE A 239 22.67 -7.32 21.67
CA ILE A 239 22.26 -8.62 22.20
C ILE A 239 21.32 -9.27 21.19
N ASP A 240 21.72 -10.41 20.64
CA ASP A 240 20.85 -11.26 19.83
C ASP A 240 19.84 -11.98 20.73
N ILE A 241 18.61 -11.46 20.79
CA ILE A 241 17.49 -12.05 21.56
C ILE A 241 17.04 -13.41 21.02
N THR A 242 17.57 -13.89 19.89
CA THR A 242 17.24 -15.21 19.36
C THR A 242 18.10 -16.33 19.94
N ASN A 243 19.15 -16.00 20.70
CA ASN A 243 20.10 -16.95 21.25
C ASN A 243 19.90 -17.21 22.75
N TRP A 244 18.65 -17.30 23.21
CA TRP A 244 18.32 -17.80 24.55
C TRP A 244 18.54 -19.32 24.60
N THR A 245 19.77 -19.75 24.91
CA THR A 245 20.00 -21.12 25.37
C THR A 245 19.48 -21.24 26.80
N THR A 246 18.38 -21.96 27.00
CA THR A 246 17.98 -22.46 28.33
C THR A 246 19.00 -23.50 28.79
N GLU A 247 20.13 -23.07 29.32
CA GLU A 247 20.91 -23.89 30.26
C GLU A 247 20.32 -23.66 31.65
N ALA A 248 19.20 -24.34 31.90
CA ALA A 248 18.73 -24.61 33.25
C ALA A 248 19.15 -26.04 33.63
N ASP A 249 19.72 -26.16 34.82
CA ASP A 249 20.00 -27.37 35.59
C ASP A 249 21.11 -28.31 35.13
N GLN A 250 22.36 -27.95 35.48
CA GLN A 250 23.29 -28.91 36.09
C GLN A 250 23.99 -28.27 37.30
N ALA A 251 23.29 -28.23 38.42
CA ALA A 251 23.93 -28.16 39.73
C ALA A 251 23.39 -29.31 40.59
N ASP A 252 24.33 -30.04 41.17
CA ASP A 252 24.20 -30.96 42.31
C ASP A 252 23.76 -32.41 42.03
N THR A 253 24.71 -33.18 41.52
CA THR A 253 24.98 -34.52 42.08
C THR A 253 26.48 -34.66 42.36
N GLU A 254 26.95 -33.97 43.40
CA GLU A 254 28.20 -34.37 44.07
C GLU A 254 27.98 -35.72 44.75
N GLY A 255 28.61 -36.75 44.18
CA GLY A 255 28.72 -38.05 44.80
C GLY A 255 29.73 -38.00 45.94
N ASP A 256 29.26 -38.23 47.15
CA ASP A 256 30.10 -38.48 48.31
C ASP A 256 30.59 -39.94 48.26
N ALA A 257 31.91 -40.12 48.10
CA ALA A 257 32.66 -41.33 48.38
C ALA A 257 34.10 -40.89 48.69
N PRO A 258 34.75 -41.45 49.74
CA PRO A 258 35.00 -42.88 49.85
C PRO A 258 34.62 -43.55 51.18
#